data_AF-A0A127HTI2-F1
#
_entry.id   AF-A0A127HTI2-F1
#
_cell.length_a   1.000
_cell.length_b   1.000
_cell.length_c   1.000
_cell.angle_alpha   90.00
_cell.angle_beta   90.00
_cell.angle_gamma   90.00
#
_symmetry.space_group_name_H-M   'P 1'
#
loop_
_entity.id
_entity.type
_entity.pdbx_description
1 polymer ?
#
loop_
_entity_poly.entity_id
_entity_poly.type
_entity_poly.pdbx_seq_one_letter_code
_entity_poly.pdbx_strand_id
1 'polypeptide(L)'
;MIQRLLPFFLLGALALGGCATVSTPRIPSDALPAAQSSFGRSIQAQAAPYQGRSGFRLLPNSSEAFMARAELIRNAQTSLDLQYYIVHDGISTRMLVDELLKAADRGVRVRILLDDTTSDGLDQIIATLAAHPKIEIRLFNPLHLGRSTGVTRAMGRLFNLSLQHRRMHNKLWLADNSVAIVGGRNLGDEYFDAEPNLNFTDIDMLSVGPVAEQLGHSFDQYWNSALSKPIDDFVSNTPSKGDLAAARVRLEASLAESRQQNHALYNRLRTYQTQPRMDTWRRELIWAWNQALWDAPSKVLAKADPDPRLLLTTQLAPELEGVNHELMMISAYFVPGQPGLVYLTGRADAGVSVSLLTNSLEATDVPAVHGGYAPYRKALLEHGVKLYELRRQPGDPSGGSGPHLFRRGTFRGSDSSLHSKAMIFDREKSFIGSFNFDPRSVLWNTEVGVLVDSPELAEHVRNLALQGMAPPLSYEAKLQDGQVVWVTEDNGQLHTLTREPGSWWRRFNAWFATSVGLERML
;
A
#
# COMPACT_ATOMS: atom_id res chain seq x y z
N MET A 1 -29.48 -48.07 17.59
CA MET A 1 -28.31 -47.35 17.02
C MET A 1 -28.46 -45.82 17.09
N ILE A 2 -29.66 -45.28 16.84
CA ILE A 2 -29.91 -43.81 16.79
C ILE A 2 -29.72 -43.11 18.16
N GLN A 3 -30.05 -43.75 19.28
CA GLN A 3 -29.88 -43.15 20.62
C GLN A 3 -28.41 -42.95 21.07
N ARG A 4 -27.44 -43.65 20.48
CA ARG A 4 -26.01 -43.49 20.82
C ARG A 4 -25.32 -42.37 20.03
N LEU A 5 -25.95 -41.87 18.97
CA LEU A 5 -25.44 -40.75 18.16
C LEU A 5 -25.99 -39.39 18.62
N LEU A 6 -27.08 -39.39 19.39
CA LEU A 6 -27.70 -38.18 19.94
C LEU A 6 -26.73 -37.26 20.71
N PRO A 7 -25.83 -37.75 21.60
CA PRO A 7 -24.88 -36.87 22.28
C PRO A 7 -23.81 -36.29 21.35
N PHE A 8 -23.42 -36.99 20.27
CA PHE A 8 -22.52 -36.45 19.25
C PHE A 8 -23.20 -35.39 18.38
N PHE A 9 -24.48 -35.57 18.05
CA PHE A 9 -25.28 -34.55 17.36
C PHE A 9 -25.56 -33.33 18.24
N LEU A 10 -25.78 -33.52 19.55
CA LEU A 10 -25.94 -32.41 20.50
C LEU A 10 -24.63 -31.65 20.76
N LEU A 11 -23.48 -32.33 20.82
CA LEU A 11 -22.17 -31.66 20.85
C LEU A 11 -21.88 -30.92 19.53
N GLY A 12 -22.23 -31.50 18.39
CA GLY A 12 -22.15 -30.83 17.09
C GLY A 12 -23.08 -29.60 16.99
N ALA A 13 -24.29 -29.69 17.53
CA ALA A 13 -25.26 -28.59 17.56
C ALA A 13 -24.87 -27.49 18.56
N LEU A 14 -24.26 -27.82 19.69
CA LEU A 14 -23.70 -26.85 20.64
C LEU A 14 -22.44 -26.17 20.09
N ALA A 15 -21.66 -26.85 19.25
CA ALA A 15 -20.57 -26.24 18.49
C ALA A 15 -21.05 -25.37 17.30
N LEU A 16 -22.33 -25.51 16.90
CA LEU A 16 -23.02 -24.71 15.89
C LEU A 16 -23.87 -23.59 16.50
N GLY A 17 -23.74 -23.33 17.81
CA GLY A 17 -24.33 -22.18 18.48
C GLY A 17 -23.75 -20.87 17.93
N GLY A 18 -24.24 -20.45 16.77
CA GLY A 18 -23.97 -19.13 16.23
C GLY A 18 -24.54 -18.10 17.18
N CYS A 19 -23.68 -17.46 17.96
CA CYS A 19 -24.05 -16.23 18.65
C CYS A 19 -24.63 -15.29 17.59
N ALA A 20 -25.91 -14.95 17.74
CA ALA A 20 -26.50 -13.86 16.96
C ALA A 20 -25.66 -12.61 17.25
N THR A 21 -24.84 -12.20 16.29
CA THR A 21 -24.05 -10.99 16.41
C THR A 21 -25.02 -9.82 16.50
N VAL A 22 -25.02 -9.16 17.66
CA VAL A 22 -25.78 -7.92 17.84
C VAL A 22 -25.18 -6.92 16.86
N SER A 23 -25.92 -6.59 15.79
CA SER A 23 -25.46 -5.60 14.82
C SER A 23 -25.37 -4.25 15.53
N THR A 24 -24.15 -3.76 15.74
CA THR A 24 -23.94 -2.43 16.32
C THR A 24 -24.51 -1.38 15.35
N PRO A 25 -25.29 -0.37 15.82
CA PRO A 25 -25.82 0.65 14.94
C PRO A 25 -24.70 1.38 14.18
N ARG A 26 -24.76 1.32 12.85
CA ARG A 26 -23.81 2.02 11.99
C ARG A 26 -24.21 3.48 11.89
N ILE A 27 -23.50 4.35 12.61
CA ILE A 27 -23.70 5.80 12.54
C ILE A 27 -22.82 6.33 11.40
N PRO A 28 -23.40 6.90 10.32
CA PRO A 28 -22.60 7.57 9.30
C PRO A 28 -21.82 8.74 9.90
N SER A 29 -20.63 8.99 9.37
CA SER A 29 -19.77 10.09 9.81
C SER A 29 -18.93 10.52 8.62
N ASP A 30 -18.74 11.83 8.48
CA ASP A 30 -18.01 12.44 7.38
C ASP A 30 -16.77 13.19 7.88
N ALA A 31 -15.83 13.48 6.99
CA ALA A 31 -14.61 14.23 7.28
C ALA A 31 -14.94 15.61 7.88
N LEU A 32 -14.19 16.00 8.92
CA LEU A 32 -14.35 17.34 9.50
C LEU A 32 -13.72 18.37 8.55
N PRO A 33 -14.36 19.53 8.31
CA PRO A 33 -13.78 20.59 7.49
C PRO A 33 -12.42 21.05 8.01
N ALA A 34 -11.44 21.22 7.11
CA ALA A 34 -10.10 21.70 7.46
C ALA A 34 -10.09 23.05 8.21
N ALA A 35 -11.09 23.89 7.96
CA ALA A 35 -11.24 25.18 8.63
C ALA A 35 -11.47 25.05 10.16
N GLN A 36 -11.85 23.88 10.66
CA GLN A 36 -12.09 23.65 12.09
C GLN A 36 -10.79 23.55 12.91
N SER A 37 -9.65 23.18 12.31
CA SER A 37 -8.36 23.17 13.01
C SER A 37 -7.46 24.35 12.62
N SER A 38 -6.59 24.81 13.54
CA SER A 38 -5.59 25.81 13.19
C SER A 38 -4.54 25.25 12.23
N PHE A 39 -4.24 23.95 12.31
CA PHE A 39 -3.37 23.27 11.35
C PHE A 39 -3.97 23.32 9.94
N GLY A 40 -5.23 22.91 9.77
CA GLY A 40 -5.96 22.96 8.50
C GLY A 40 -6.13 24.38 7.97
N ARG A 41 -6.47 25.37 8.82
CA ARG A 41 -6.50 26.79 8.42
C ARG A 41 -5.13 27.29 7.94
N SER A 42 -4.03 26.85 8.57
CA SER A 42 -2.67 27.21 8.12
C SER A 42 -2.37 26.65 6.72
N ILE A 43 -2.81 25.43 6.43
CA ILE A 43 -2.66 24.81 5.11
C ILE A 43 -3.54 25.51 4.08
N GLN A 44 -4.80 25.82 4.40
CA GLN A 44 -5.69 26.56 3.51
C GLN A 44 -5.14 27.96 3.18
N ALA A 45 -4.61 28.67 4.18
CA ALA A 45 -3.97 29.97 3.96
C ALA A 45 -2.74 29.85 3.05
N GLN A 46 -1.96 28.77 3.19
CA GLN A 46 -0.82 28.50 2.32
C GLN A 46 -1.25 28.17 0.89
N ALA A 47 -2.36 27.46 0.71
CA ALA A 47 -2.90 27.06 -0.60
C ALA A 47 -3.63 28.20 -1.33
N ALA A 48 -4.16 29.19 -0.62
CA ALA A 48 -4.99 30.26 -1.16
C ALA A 48 -4.38 31.00 -2.39
N PRO A 49 -3.07 31.34 -2.43
CA PRO A 49 -2.46 32.00 -3.58
C PRO A 49 -2.44 31.16 -4.87
N TYR A 50 -2.61 29.84 -4.75
CA TYR A 50 -2.47 28.88 -5.86
C TYR A 50 -3.80 28.53 -6.56
N GLN A 51 -4.87 29.28 -6.29
CA GLN A 51 -6.10 29.30 -7.10
C GLN A 51 -6.75 27.91 -7.32
N GLY A 52 -6.79 27.07 -6.28
CA GLY A 52 -7.38 25.73 -6.35
C GLY A 52 -6.42 24.60 -6.72
N ARG A 53 -5.14 24.92 -7.00
CA ARG A 53 -4.08 23.89 -7.08
C ARG A 53 -3.78 23.32 -5.69
N SER A 54 -3.26 22.10 -5.68
CA SER A 54 -2.80 21.42 -4.47
C SER A 54 -1.27 21.37 -4.45
N GLY A 55 -0.69 21.26 -3.26
CA GLY A 55 0.76 21.15 -3.08
C GLY A 55 1.17 19.70 -2.91
N PHE A 56 2.27 19.30 -3.56
CA PHE A 56 2.75 17.92 -3.60
C PHE A 56 4.22 17.82 -3.25
N ARG A 57 4.58 16.75 -2.55
CA ARG A 57 5.97 16.37 -2.30
C ARG A 57 6.10 14.86 -2.22
N LEU A 58 7.05 14.30 -2.96
CA LEU A 58 7.37 12.88 -2.90
C LEU A 58 8.02 12.52 -1.55
N LEU A 59 7.76 11.29 -1.10
CA LEU A 59 8.34 10.67 0.09
C LEU A 59 8.96 9.31 -0.31
N PRO A 60 10.07 9.30 -1.09
CA PRO A 60 10.69 8.06 -1.56
C PRO A 60 11.48 7.33 -0.46
N ASN A 61 11.95 8.06 0.57
CA ASN A 61 12.74 7.50 1.66
C ASN A 61 11.82 6.95 2.77
N SER A 62 12.02 5.70 3.16
CA SER A 62 11.18 5.01 4.17
C SER A 62 11.21 5.68 5.54
N SER A 63 12.36 6.22 5.97
CA SER A 63 12.47 6.95 7.25
C SER A 63 11.73 8.28 7.20
N GLU A 64 11.82 9.00 6.09
CA GLU A 64 11.07 10.25 5.90
C GLU A 64 9.56 9.99 5.83
N ALA A 65 9.13 8.93 5.14
CA ALA A 65 7.73 8.51 5.05
C ALA A 65 7.14 8.13 6.42
N PHE A 66 7.94 7.50 7.30
CA PHE A 66 7.56 7.24 8.69
C PHE A 66 7.42 8.55 9.48
N MET A 67 8.43 9.42 9.41
CA MET A 67 8.42 10.72 10.10
C MET A 67 7.22 11.56 9.68
N ALA A 68 6.88 11.59 8.39
CA ALA A 68 5.73 12.33 7.89
C ALA A 68 4.42 11.88 8.55
N ARG A 69 4.17 10.57 8.66
CA ARG A 69 2.99 10.03 9.35
C ARG A 69 2.99 10.41 10.83
N ALA A 70 4.13 10.23 11.52
CA ALA A 70 4.25 10.57 12.94
C ALA A 70 4.03 12.07 13.20
N GLU A 71 4.60 12.95 12.38
CA GLU A 71 4.39 14.39 12.50
C GLU A 71 2.96 14.81 12.15
N LEU A 72 2.30 14.16 11.19
CA LEU A 72 0.88 14.42 10.92
C LEU A 72 0.00 14.06 12.12
N ILE A 73 0.27 12.95 12.81
CA ILE A 73 -0.45 12.60 14.06
C ILE A 73 -0.29 13.70 15.10
N ARG A 74 0.93 14.24 15.23
CA ARG A 74 1.25 15.26 16.23
C ARG A 74 0.67 16.62 15.90
N ASN A 75 0.63 16.98 14.63
CA ASN A 75 0.07 18.25 14.16
C ASN A 75 -1.46 18.22 14.05
N ALA A 76 -2.08 17.06 13.88
CA ALA A 76 -3.53 16.93 13.84
C ALA A 76 -4.19 17.44 15.13
N GLN A 77 -5.25 18.22 14.97
CA GLN A 77 -5.98 18.83 16.08
C GLN A 77 -7.46 18.45 16.13
N THR A 78 -8.05 18.05 15.00
CA THR A 78 -9.48 17.73 14.90
C THR A 78 -9.74 16.30 14.45
N SER A 79 -9.06 15.83 13.40
CA SER A 79 -9.29 14.49 12.87
C SER A 79 -8.07 13.81 12.26
N LEU A 80 -8.08 12.48 12.32
CA LEU A 80 -7.21 11.57 11.60
C LEU A 80 -8.07 10.49 10.95
N ASP A 81 -8.00 10.35 9.63
CA ASP A 81 -8.73 9.34 8.87
C ASP A 81 -7.72 8.44 8.13
N LEU A 82 -7.63 7.18 8.54
CA LEU A 82 -6.59 6.23 8.12
C LEU A 82 -7.21 5.03 7.41
N GLN A 83 -6.75 4.70 6.21
CA GLN A 83 -7.24 3.57 5.42
C GLN A 83 -6.08 2.68 5.00
N TYR A 84 -6.10 1.39 5.38
CA TYR A 84 -4.97 0.48 5.15
C TYR A 84 -5.38 -0.96 4.78
N TYR A 85 -4.66 -1.51 3.81
CA TYR A 85 -4.78 -2.90 3.37
C TYR A 85 -4.09 -3.89 4.31
N ILE A 86 -2.87 -3.56 4.76
CA ILE A 86 -2.05 -4.36 5.66
C ILE A 86 -1.59 -3.49 6.83
N VAL A 87 -1.69 -4.04 8.04
CA VAL A 87 -1.01 -3.53 9.24
C VAL A 87 -0.32 -4.71 9.91
N HIS A 88 1.00 -4.69 9.93
CA HIS A 88 1.82 -5.66 10.65
C HIS A 88 2.30 -5.06 11.97
N ASP A 89 2.32 -5.90 12.99
CA ASP A 89 2.87 -5.57 14.29
C ASP A 89 4.40 -5.48 14.20
N GLY A 90 4.97 -4.47 14.85
CA GLY A 90 6.38 -4.09 14.70
C GLY A 90 6.69 -2.83 15.48
N ILE A 91 7.97 -2.49 15.64
CA ILE A 91 8.39 -1.29 16.38
C ILE A 91 7.80 -0.02 15.76
N SER A 92 7.79 0.08 14.43
CA SER A 92 7.26 1.22 13.69
C SER A 92 5.75 1.39 13.92
N THR A 93 4.96 0.33 13.73
CA THR A 93 3.50 0.35 13.96
C THR A 93 3.17 0.68 15.41
N ARG A 94 3.87 0.06 16.38
CA ARG A 94 3.67 0.34 17.82
C ARG A 94 3.96 1.80 18.16
N MET A 95 4.99 2.41 17.57
CA MET A 95 5.28 3.84 17.74
C MET A 95 4.17 4.74 17.16
N LEU A 96 3.63 4.41 15.99
CA LEU A 96 2.52 5.16 15.41
C LEU A 96 1.25 5.01 16.25
N VAL A 97 0.95 3.81 16.77
CA VAL A 97 -0.18 3.56 17.68
C VAL A 97 -0.03 4.39 18.97
N ASP A 98 1.17 4.46 19.55
CA ASP A 98 1.44 5.31 20.72
C ASP A 98 1.17 6.79 20.43
N GLU A 99 1.62 7.32 19.29
CA GLU A 99 1.30 8.70 18.88
C GLU A 99 -0.20 8.89 18.59
N LEU A 100 -0.88 7.90 18.01
CA LEU A 100 -2.33 7.95 17.75
C LEU A 100 -3.14 8.02 19.05
N LEU A 101 -2.76 7.21 20.03
CA LEU A 101 -3.35 7.23 21.37
C LEU A 101 -3.16 8.61 22.02
N LYS A 102 -1.96 9.19 21.93
CA LYS A 102 -1.71 10.57 22.41
C LYS A 102 -2.54 11.61 21.66
N ALA A 103 -2.77 11.45 20.36
CA ALA A 103 -3.63 12.36 19.60
C ALA A 103 -5.10 12.25 20.03
N ALA A 104 -5.58 11.02 20.22
CA ALA A 104 -6.90 10.75 20.73
C ALA A 104 -7.10 11.33 22.14
N ASP A 105 -6.08 11.25 23.01
CA ASP A 105 -6.08 11.87 24.35
C ASP A 105 -6.18 13.41 24.28
N ARG A 106 -5.62 14.04 23.23
CA ARG A 106 -5.79 15.49 22.95
C ARG A 106 -7.19 15.84 22.41
N GLY A 107 -8.04 14.85 22.15
CA GLY A 107 -9.41 15.02 21.66
C GLY A 107 -9.58 14.88 20.15
N VAL A 108 -8.50 14.56 19.41
CA VAL A 108 -8.54 14.31 17.96
C VAL A 108 -9.41 13.10 17.67
N ARG A 109 -10.37 13.21 16.75
CA ARG A 109 -11.19 12.08 16.29
C ARG A 109 -10.38 11.22 15.33
N VAL A 110 -10.20 9.94 15.63
CA VAL A 110 -9.47 8.99 14.80
C VAL A 110 -10.44 7.97 14.19
N ARG A 111 -10.52 7.91 12.86
CA ARG A 111 -11.24 6.84 12.14
C ARG A 111 -10.22 5.96 11.43
N ILE A 112 -10.24 4.66 11.72
CA ILE A 112 -9.32 3.70 11.09
C ILE A 112 -10.16 2.67 10.32
N LEU A 113 -9.97 2.63 9.01
CA LEU A 113 -10.57 1.63 8.13
C LEU A 113 -9.51 0.62 7.72
N LEU A 114 -9.71 -0.64 8.11
CA LEU A 114 -8.80 -1.74 7.81
C LEU A 114 -9.46 -2.73 6.86
N ASP A 115 -8.67 -3.29 5.96
CA ASP A 115 -9.10 -4.43 5.18
C ASP A 115 -9.16 -5.68 6.08
N ASP A 116 -10.19 -6.52 5.92
CA ASP A 116 -10.45 -7.66 6.81
C ASP A 116 -9.25 -8.60 7.12
N THR A 117 -8.34 -8.84 6.17
CA THR A 117 -7.17 -9.71 6.30
C THR A 117 -6.15 -9.13 7.27
N THR A 118 -6.12 -7.81 7.45
CA THR A 118 -5.31 -7.17 8.50
C THR A 118 -5.75 -7.61 9.89
N SER A 119 -7.03 -7.90 10.09
CA SER A 119 -7.56 -8.25 11.40
C SER A 119 -7.36 -9.72 11.80
N ASP A 120 -6.76 -10.54 10.94
CA ASP A 120 -6.59 -11.98 11.16
C ASP A 120 -5.87 -12.29 12.47
N GLY A 121 -6.63 -12.77 13.47
CA GLY A 121 -6.11 -13.10 14.80
C GLY A 121 -5.82 -11.88 15.69
N LEU A 122 -6.08 -10.66 15.20
CA LEU A 122 -5.84 -9.40 15.89
C LEU A 122 -7.12 -8.67 16.30
N ASP A 123 -8.31 -9.23 16.03
CA ASP A 123 -9.60 -8.56 16.29
C ASP A 123 -9.69 -7.99 17.72
N GLN A 124 -9.26 -8.75 18.74
CA GLN A 124 -9.28 -8.30 20.13
C GLN A 124 -8.31 -7.15 20.42
N ILE A 125 -7.12 -7.15 19.79
CA ILE A 125 -6.13 -6.08 19.93
C ILE A 125 -6.66 -4.80 19.28
N ILE A 126 -7.22 -4.93 18.07
CA ILE A 126 -7.83 -3.82 17.33
C ILE A 126 -9.03 -3.26 18.10
N ALA A 127 -9.93 -4.10 18.60
CA ALA A 127 -11.06 -3.67 19.43
C ALA A 127 -10.60 -3.00 20.73
N THR A 128 -9.46 -3.41 21.30
CA THR A 128 -8.92 -2.79 22.51
C THR A 128 -8.51 -1.35 22.24
N LEU A 129 -7.95 -1.07 21.06
CA LEU A 129 -7.65 0.30 20.63
C LEU A 129 -8.94 1.13 20.45
N ALA A 130 -9.99 0.52 19.89
CA ALA A 130 -11.30 1.15 19.72
C ALA A 130 -12.07 1.43 21.03
N ALA A 131 -11.62 0.87 22.17
CA ALA A 131 -12.19 1.22 23.48
C ALA A 131 -11.90 2.68 23.89
N HIS A 132 -11.01 3.38 23.17
CA HIS A 132 -10.81 4.81 23.37
C HIS A 132 -11.98 5.60 22.76
N PRO A 133 -12.62 6.54 23.49
CA PRO A 133 -13.84 7.22 23.03
C PRO A 133 -13.69 8.14 21.80
N LYS A 134 -12.44 8.35 21.36
CA LYS A 134 -12.09 9.13 20.16
C LYS A 134 -11.55 8.29 19.02
N ILE A 135 -11.47 6.96 19.17
CA ILE A 135 -10.96 6.06 18.14
C ILE A 135 -12.10 5.15 17.68
N GLU A 136 -12.44 5.24 16.41
CA GLU A 136 -13.40 4.37 15.75
C GLU A 136 -12.65 3.49 14.75
N ILE A 137 -12.92 2.18 14.77
CA ILE A 137 -12.29 1.24 13.82
C ILE A 137 -13.36 0.42 13.10
N ARG A 138 -13.26 0.36 11.77
CA ARG A 138 -14.10 -0.46 10.91
C ARG A 138 -13.25 -1.43 10.07
N LEU A 139 -13.80 -2.60 9.82
CA LEU A 139 -13.27 -3.58 8.86
C LEU A 139 -14.07 -3.50 7.56
N PHE A 140 -13.36 -3.36 6.43
CA PHE A 140 -13.96 -3.35 5.10
C PHE A 140 -14.08 -4.75 4.52
N ASN A 141 -15.24 -5.03 3.93
CA ASN A 141 -15.60 -6.30 3.27
C ASN A 141 -15.24 -7.56 4.09
N PRO A 142 -15.61 -7.64 5.38
CA PRO A 142 -15.22 -8.77 6.22
C PRO A 142 -16.02 -10.03 5.93
N LEU A 143 -15.38 -11.19 6.08
CA LEU A 143 -16.08 -12.46 6.01
C LEU A 143 -17.03 -12.62 7.20
N HIS A 144 -18.32 -12.80 6.94
CA HIS A 144 -19.35 -12.90 7.99
C HIS A 144 -19.38 -14.26 8.72
N LEU A 145 -18.83 -15.32 8.10
CA LEU A 145 -18.89 -16.69 8.62
C LEU A 145 -17.56 -17.12 9.21
N GLY A 146 -17.62 -17.74 10.39
CA GLY A 146 -16.51 -18.48 10.97
C GLY A 146 -15.41 -17.65 11.65
N ARG A 147 -15.60 -16.36 11.92
CA ARG A 147 -14.50 -15.54 12.50
C ARG A 147 -14.11 -15.89 13.95
N SER A 148 -14.88 -16.73 14.63
CA SER A 148 -14.73 -17.02 16.06
C SER A 148 -13.38 -17.66 16.45
N THR A 149 -12.80 -18.47 15.58
CA THR A 149 -11.52 -19.16 15.83
C THR A 149 -10.72 -19.25 14.53
N GLY A 150 -9.40 -19.47 14.61
CA GLY A 150 -8.58 -19.68 13.41
C GLY A 150 -9.11 -20.80 12.50
N VAL A 151 -9.60 -21.89 13.10
CA VAL A 151 -10.17 -23.05 12.37
C VAL A 151 -11.49 -22.69 11.70
N THR A 152 -12.42 -22.07 12.43
CA THR A 152 -13.71 -21.67 11.85
C THR A 152 -13.52 -20.60 10.77
N ARG A 153 -12.48 -19.75 10.89
CA ARG A 153 -12.20 -18.69 9.92
C ARG A 153 -11.63 -19.28 8.65
N ALA A 154 -10.72 -20.26 8.77
CA ALA A 154 -10.24 -21.05 7.64
C ALA A 154 -11.39 -21.77 6.91
N MET A 155 -12.34 -22.36 7.65
CA MET A 155 -13.53 -22.97 7.04
C MET A 155 -14.44 -21.94 6.37
N GLY A 156 -14.74 -20.83 7.03
CA GLY A 156 -15.55 -19.74 6.47
C GLY A 156 -14.94 -19.13 5.20
N ARG A 157 -13.60 -19.07 5.14
CA ARG A 157 -12.81 -18.70 3.96
C ARG A 157 -12.97 -19.70 2.81
N LEU A 158 -12.84 -21.00 3.08
CA LEU A 158 -13.05 -22.05 2.08
C LEU A 158 -14.47 -22.03 1.50
N PHE A 159 -15.49 -21.70 2.29
CA PHE A 159 -16.86 -21.58 1.80
C PHE A 159 -17.15 -20.26 1.05
N ASN A 160 -16.26 -19.26 1.14
CA ASN A 160 -16.43 -17.92 0.55
C ASN A 160 -15.20 -17.47 -0.25
N LEU A 161 -14.61 -18.38 -1.05
CA LEU A 161 -13.41 -18.12 -1.85
C LEU A 161 -13.55 -16.90 -2.79
N SER A 162 -14.75 -16.62 -3.29
CA SER A 162 -15.02 -15.45 -4.15
C SER A 162 -14.94 -14.11 -3.43
N LEU A 163 -15.22 -14.07 -2.12
CA LEU A 163 -15.05 -12.87 -1.29
C LEU A 163 -13.60 -12.69 -0.83
N GLN A 164 -12.84 -13.78 -0.74
CA GLN A 164 -11.45 -13.73 -0.29
C GLN A 164 -10.55 -12.96 -1.26
N HIS A 165 -10.79 -13.01 -2.57
CA HIS A 165 -9.91 -12.37 -3.52
C HIS A 165 -10.20 -10.88 -3.73
N ARG A 166 -11.29 -10.33 -3.16
CA ARG A 166 -11.72 -8.92 -3.37
C ARG A 166 -11.45 -8.07 -2.13
N ARG A 167 -10.40 -7.25 -2.19
CA ARG A 167 -9.84 -6.58 -1.00
C ARG A 167 -9.77 -5.07 -1.15
N MET A 168 -9.76 -4.36 -0.04
CA MET A 168 -9.44 -2.93 -0.04
C MET A 168 -7.92 -2.76 -0.07
N HIS A 169 -7.37 -2.41 -1.23
CA HIS A 169 -5.94 -2.20 -1.41
C HIS A 169 -5.53 -0.72 -1.31
N ASN A 170 -6.43 0.13 -0.82
CA ASN A 170 -6.18 1.54 -0.57
C ASN A 170 -5.17 1.76 0.57
N LYS A 171 -4.31 2.79 0.43
CA LYS A 171 -3.50 3.34 1.51
C LYS A 171 -3.67 4.85 1.53
N LEU A 172 -4.28 5.37 2.60
CA LEU A 172 -4.55 6.80 2.77
C LEU A 172 -4.34 7.20 4.23
N TRP A 173 -3.61 8.29 4.43
CA TRP A 173 -3.39 8.90 5.73
C TRP A 173 -3.80 10.37 5.68
N LEU A 174 -4.95 10.72 6.25
CA LEU A 174 -5.50 12.08 6.17
C LEU A 174 -5.53 12.73 7.54
N ALA A 175 -4.97 13.93 7.66
CA ALA A 175 -4.96 14.75 8.87
C ALA A 175 -5.75 16.04 8.66
N ASP A 176 -6.71 16.30 9.56
CA ASP A 176 -7.57 17.49 9.58
C ASP A 176 -8.17 17.85 8.20
N ASN A 177 -8.46 16.83 7.37
CA ASN A 177 -8.95 16.98 5.99
C ASN A 177 -8.18 18.02 5.14
N SER A 178 -6.89 18.20 5.42
CA SER A 178 -6.07 19.28 4.83
C SER A 178 -4.71 18.80 4.33
N VAL A 179 -4.19 17.73 4.92
CA VAL A 179 -2.94 17.08 4.51
C VAL A 179 -3.16 15.58 4.41
N ALA A 180 -2.80 15.00 3.27
CA ALA A 180 -2.90 13.59 2.98
C ALA A 180 -1.54 12.99 2.62
N ILE A 181 -1.34 11.71 2.96
CA ILE A 181 -0.32 10.87 2.35
C ILE A 181 -1.04 9.74 1.61
N VAL A 182 -0.68 9.57 0.34
CA VAL A 182 -1.17 8.50 -0.55
C VAL A 182 0.01 7.86 -1.26
N GLY A 183 -0.04 6.55 -1.49
CA GLY A 183 1.06 5.82 -2.13
C GLY A 183 0.97 4.30 -1.94
N GLY A 184 2.10 3.62 -2.05
CA GLY A 184 2.17 2.16 -1.96
C GLY A 184 2.36 1.60 -0.55
N ARG A 185 2.85 2.40 0.41
CA ARG A 185 3.30 1.87 1.72
C ARG A 185 2.15 1.47 2.63
N ASN A 186 2.16 0.22 3.08
CA ASN A 186 1.34 -0.24 4.22
C ASN A 186 2.03 0.13 5.55
N LEU A 187 1.47 -0.34 6.68
CA LEU A 187 2.08 -0.17 8.00
C LEU A 187 2.76 -1.47 8.44
N GLY A 188 4.06 -1.42 8.70
CA GLY A 188 4.87 -2.56 9.10
C GLY A 188 6.35 -2.20 9.08
N ASP A 189 7.18 -2.94 9.80
CA ASP A 189 8.61 -2.63 9.91
C ASP A 189 9.33 -2.71 8.55
N GLU A 190 8.88 -3.60 7.67
CA GLU A 190 9.37 -3.78 6.31
C GLU A 190 9.11 -2.58 5.38
N TYR A 191 8.17 -1.69 5.74
CA TYR A 191 7.87 -0.48 4.96
C TYR A 191 8.64 0.75 5.44
N PHE A 192 9.39 0.66 6.55
CA PHE A 192 10.05 1.80 7.21
C PHE A 192 11.55 1.56 7.48
N ASP A 193 12.15 0.63 6.72
CA ASP A 193 13.53 0.16 6.85
C ASP A 193 13.81 -0.40 8.26
N ALA A 194 12.80 -0.97 8.93
CA ALA A 194 12.87 -1.43 10.31
C ALA A 194 12.91 -2.96 10.43
N GLU A 195 12.68 -3.69 9.33
CA GLU A 195 12.77 -5.16 9.30
C GLU A 195 14.21 -5.61 9.01
N PRO A 196 14.80 -6.52 9.81
CA PRO A 196 16.17 -7.00 9.59
C PRO A 196 16.41 -7.76 8.29
N ASN A 197 15.39 -8.40 7.70
CA ASN A 197 15.58 -9.36 6.61
C ASN A 197 15.14 -8.85 5.22
N LEU A 198 14.03 -8.13 5.13
CA LEU A 198 13.49 -7.65 3.85
C LEU A 198 12.78 -6.30 4.07
N ASN A 199 13.13 -5.28 3.29
CA ASN A 199 12.45 -3.99 3.28
C ASN A 199 11.95 -3.63 1.88
N PHE A 200 10.95 -2.75 1.83
CA PHE A 200 10.31 -2.33 0.59
C PHE A 200 10.74 -0.93 0.14
N THR A 201 11.12 -0.85 -1.14
CA THR A 201 11.37 0.40 -1.84
C THR A 201 10.06 0.91 -2.46
N ASP A 202 9.52 1.97 -1.87
CA ASP A 202 8.20 2.50 -2.18
C ASP A 202 8.22 4.04 -2.30
N ILE A 203 7.21 4.60 -2.96
CA ILE A 203 7.03 6.03 -3.14
C ILE A 203 5.65 6.41 -2.59
N ASP A 204 5.63 7.28 -1.59
CA ASP A 204 4.42 7.98 -1.17
C ASP A 204 4.46 9.44 -1.63
N MET A 205 3.31 10.12 -1.54
CA MET A 205 3.18 11.54 -1.83
C MET A 205 2.45 12.26 -0.70
N LEU A 206 3.15 13.21 -0.06
CA LEU A 206 2.54 14.21 0.79
C LEU A 206 1.77 15.20 -0.10
N SER A 207 0.49 15.39 0.21
CA SER A 207 -0.44 16.16 -0.60
C SER A 207 -1.20 17.13 0.29
N VAL A 208 -1.30 18.40 -0.09
CA VAL A 208 -2.00 19.44 0.69
C VAL A 208 -2.96 20.25 -0.16
N GLY A 209 -4.01 20.81 0.47
CA GLY A 209 -5.00 21.64 -0.22
C GLY A 209 -6.15 20.81 -0.79
N PRO A 210 -6.80 21.25 -1.89
CA PRO A 210 -8.04 20.66 -2.38
C PRO A 210 -8.03 19.14 -2.62
N VAL A 211 -6.88 18.56 -2.98
CA VAL A 211 -6.72 17.11 -3.15
C VAL A 211 -6.99 16.33 -1.86
N ALA A 212 -6.66 16.90 -0.69
CA ALA A 212 -6.90 16.26 0.60
C ALA A 212 -8.41 16.14 0.87
N GLU A 213 -9.20 17.14 0.46
CA GLU A 213 -10.67 17.11 0.56
C GLU A 213 -11.28 16.06 -0.38
N GLN A 214 -10.76 15.92 -1.61
CA GLN A 214 -11.18 14.86 -2.55
C GLN A 214 -10.89 13.46 -1.97
N LEU A 215 -9.71 13.27 -1.37
CA LEU A 215 -9.35 12.03 -0.70
C LEU A 215 -10.20 11.78 0.55
N GLY A 216 -10.58 12.83 1.29
CA GLY A 216 -11.54 12.76 2.39
C GLY A 216 -12.92 12.26 1.93
N HIS A 217 -13.41 12.75 0.78
CA HIS A 217 -14.64 12.24 0.18
C HIS A 217 -14.54 10.77 -0.22
N SER A 218 -13.40 10.35 -0.79
CA SER A 218 -13.14 8.94 -1.05
C SER A 218 -13.22 8.13 0.25
N PHE A 219 -12.51 8.55 1.31
CA PHE A 219 -12.55 7.89 2.61
C PHE A 219 -13.98 7.75 3.14
N ASP A 220 -14.78 8.82 3.08
CA ASP A 220 -16.17 8.81 3.58
C ASP A 220 -17.07 7.84 2.81
N GLN A 221 -16.90 7.70 1.49
CA GLN A 221 -17.62 6.69 0.71
C GLN A 221 -17.34 5.27 1.20
N TYR A 222 -16.08 4.98 1.53
CA TYR A 222 -15.70 3.69 2.09
C TYR A 222 -16.18 3.54 3.53
N TRP A 223 -15.94 4.54 4.38
CA TRP A 223 -16.32 4.52 5.79
C TRP A 223 -17.81 4.27 5.98
N ASN A 224 -18.64 4.97 5.19
CA ASN A 224 -20.10 4.89 5.25
C ASN A 224 -20.70 3.75 4.41
N SER A 225 -19.88 3.00 3.67
CA SER A 225 -20.33 1.84 2.89
C SER A 225 -20.96 0.76 3.77
N ALA A 226 -21.95 0.06 3.22
CA ALA A 226 -22.55 -1.10 3.88
C ALA A 226 -21.54 -2.24 4.16
N LEU A 227 -20.42 -2.24 3.43
CA LEU A 227 -19.30 -3.17 3.55
C LEU A 227 -18.38 -2.88 4.75
N SER A 228 -18.45 -1.68 5.31
CA SER A 228 -17.64 -1.29 6.47
C SER A 228 -18.38 -1.63 7.74
N LYS A 229 -17.79 -2.52 8.55
CA LYS A 229 -18.38 -3.05 9.78
C LYS A 229 -17.56 -2.62 11.00
N PRO A 230 -18.17 -2.12 12.07
CA PRO A 230 -17.46 -1.84 13.33
C PRO A 230 -16.68 -3.06 13.81
N ILE A 231 -15.48 -2.86 14.37
CA ILE A 231 -14.69 -3.97 14.92
C ILE A 231 -15.43 -4.71 16.05
N ASP A 232 -16.31 -4.01 16.77
CA ASP A 232 -17.10 -4.55 17.87
C ASP A 232 -18.05 -5.68 17.44
N ASP A 233 -18.44 -5.72 16.15
CA ASP A 233 -19.26 -6.82 15.61
C ASP A 233 -18.52 -8.17 15.59
N PHE A 234 -17.19 -8.18 15.81
CA PHE A 234 -16.32 -9.34 15.63
C PHE A 234 -15.65 -9.85 16.91
N VAL A 235 -15.88 -9.19 18.06
CA VAL A 235 -15.34 -9.63 19.35
C VAL A 235 -16.46 -10.18 20.23
N SER A 236 -16.15 -11.23 20.99
CA SER A 236 -17.13 -11.82 21.93
C SER A 236 -17.32 -10.96 23.17
N ASN A 237 -16.26 -10.27 23.60
CA ASN A 237 -16.27 -9.37 24.75
C ASN A 237 -15.70 -8.02 24.31
N THR A 238 -16.53 -6.98 24.32
CA THR A 238 -16.10 -5.61 24.03
C THR A 238 -15.07 -5.16 25.08
N PRO A 239 -13.85 -4.77 24.68
CA PRO A 239 -12.83 -4.31 25.61
C PRO A 239 -13.27 -3.09 26.41
N SER A 240 -12.91 -3.06 27.69
CA SER A 240 -13.17 -1.95 28.59
C SER A 240 -12.06 -0.89 28.53
N LYS A 241 -12.31 0.27 29.15
CA LYS A 241 -11.27 1.28 29.39
C LYS A 241 -10.09 0.72 30.21
N GLY A 242 -10.33 -0.26 31.09
CA GLY A 242 -9.29 -0.92 31.86
C GLY A 242 -8.39 -1.78 30.98
N ASP A 243 -8.96 -2.47 29.99
CA ASP A 243 -8.20 -3.27 29.02
C ASP A 243 -7.29 -2.39 28.16
N LEU A 244 -7.81 -1.23 27.73
CA LEU A 244 -7.02 -0.22 27.03
C LEU A 244 -5.88 0.33 27.90
N ALA A 245 -6.14 0.64 29.17
CA ALA A 245 -5.09 1.09 30.10
C ALA A 245 -3.98 0.03 30.26
N ALA A 246 -4.36 -1.25 30.41
CA ALA A 246 -3.41 -2.35 30.48
C ALA A 246 -2.63 -2.53 29.16
N ALA A 247 -3.29 -2.34 28.01
CA ALA A 247 -2.63 -2.38 26.70
C ALA A 247 -1.60 -1.25 26.53
N ARG A 248 -1.89 -0.05 27.02
CA ARG A 248 -0.94 1.08 27.04
C ARG A 248 0.32 0.76 27.83
N VAL A 249 0.18 0.19 29.03
CA VAL A 249 1.35 -0.23 29.84
C VAL A 249 2.21 -1.25 29.10
N ARG A 250 1.59 -2.23 28.43
CA ARG A 250 2.32 -3.22 27.62
C ARG A 250 3.01 -2.58 26.41
N LEU A 251 2.36 -1.65 25.74
CA LEU A 251 2.91 -0.90 24.61
C LEU A 251 4.15 -0.09 25.04
N GLU A 252 4.03 0.67 26.14
CA GLU A 252 5.14 1.45 26.71
C GLU A 252 6.32 0.56 27.11
N ALA A 253 6.06 -0.56 27.78
CA ALA A 253 7.08 -1.53 28.14
C ALA A 253 7.79 -2.10 26.91
N SER A 254 7.04 -2.45 25.85
CA SER A 254 7.59 -2.96 24.60
C SER A 254 8.46 -1.93 23.86
N LEU A 255 8.04 -0.66 23.86
CA LEU A 255 8.83 0.43 23.29
C LEU A 255 10.09 0.71 24.13
N ALA A 256 10.02 0.59 25.45
CA ALA A 256 11.18 0.71 26.34
C ALA A 256 12.19 -0.44 26.14
N GLU A 257 11.70 -1.67 25.96
CA GLU A 257 12.52 -2.83 25.61
C GLU A 257 13.20 -2.63 24.24
N SER A 258 12.44 -2.20 23.23
CA SER A 258 12.96 -1.92 21.89
C SER A 258 14.05 -0.84 21.90
N ARG A 259 13.92 0.17 22.78
CA ARG A 259 14.95 1.20 23.00
C ARG A 259 16.27 0.63 23.52
N GLN A 260 16.21 -0.45 24.31
CA GLN A 260 17.40 -1.13 24.84
C GLN A 260 17.99 -2.10 23.83
N GLN A 261 17.16 -2.92 23.19
CA GLN A 261 17.61 -3.98 22.28
C GLN A 261 18.04 -3.43 20.90
N ASN A 262 17.30 -2.46 20.35
CA ASN A 262 17.48 -1.92 19.01
C ASN A 262 17.68 -0.40 19.04
N HIS A 263 18.61 0.08 19.88
CA HIS A 263 18.78 1.50 20.20
C HIS A 263 18.91 2.43 18.98
N ALA A 264 19.72 2.03 17.98
CA ALA A 264 19.94 2.83 16.78
C ALA A 264 18.66 2.98 15.94
N LEU A 265 17.95 1.87 15.71
CA LEU A 265 16.67 1.85 15.01
C LEU A 265 15.62 2.68 15.75
N TYR A 266 15.51 2.48 17.06
CA TYR A 266 14.58 3.21 17.91
C TYR A 266 14.81 4.73 17.82
N ASN A 267 16.06 5.18 17.94
CA ASN A 267 16.41 6.60 17.85
C ASN A 267 16.15 7.16 16.45
N ARG A 268 16.47 6.40 15.39
CA ARG A 268 16.17 6.81 14.00
C ARG A 268 14.68 7.03 13.81
N LEU A 269 13.83 6.08 14.22
CA LEU A 269 12.38 6.21 14.11
C LEU A 269 11.83 7.35 14.98
N ARG A 270 12.41 7.67 16.13
CA ARG A 270 11.97 8.82 16.98
C ARG A 270 12.51 10.19 16.56
N THR A 271 13.25 10.30 15.46
CA THR A 271 13.83 11.57 15.00
C THR A 271 12.78 12.68 14.82
N TYR A 272 11.55 12.34 14.45
CA TYR A 272 10.44 13.31 14.31
C TYR A 272 10.14 14.12 15.57
N GLN A 273 10.54 13.65 16.75
CA GLN A 273 10.29 14.36 18.01
C GLN A 273 11.36 15.40 18.32
N THR A 274 12.59 15.19 17.85
CA THR A 274 13.73 16.07 18.13
C THR A 274 14.06 16.97 16.94
N GLN A 275 13.77 16.52 15.72
CA GLN A 275 14.04 17.23 14.46
C GLN A 275 12.81 17.15 13.55
N PRO A 276 11.69 17.81 13.91
CA PRO A 276 10.50 17.83 13.08
C PRO A 276 10.78 18.54 11.75
N ARG A 277 10.20 18.02 10.66
CA ARG A 277 10.42 18.51 9.28
C ARG A 277 9.16 19.03 8.61
N MET A 278 7.99 19.00 9.26
CA MET A 278 6.71 19.45 8.67
C MET A 278 6.80 20.83 8.00
N ASP A 279 7.36 21.83 8.69
CA ASP A 279 7.50 23.17 8.11
C ASP A 279 8.43 23.22 6.89
N THR A 280 9.45 22.36 6.87
CA THR A 280 10.35 22.23 5.72
C THR A 280 9.63 21.58 4.56
N TRP A 281 8.94 20.45 4.77
CA TRP A 281 8.16 19.80 3.71
C TRP A 281 7.09 20.71 3.13
N ARG A 282 6.43 21.53 3.96
CA ARG A 282 5.48 22.56 3.50
C ARG A 282 6.11 23.61 2.59
N ARG A 283 7.39 23.94 2.76
CA ARG A 283 8.10 24.88 1.87
C ARG A 283 8.59 24.24 0.57
N GLU A 284 8.73 22.92 0.56
CA GLU A 284 9.20 22.11 -0.58
C GLU A 284 8.05 21.65 -1.50
N LEU A 285 6.82 22.14 -1.30
CA LEU A 285 5.64 21.74 -2.08
C LEU A 285 5.69 22.26 -3.52
N ILE A 286 5.43 21.36 -4.46
CA ILE A 286 5.17 21.67 -5.87
C ILE A 286 3.67 21.89 -6.03
N TRP A 287 3.25 23.09 -6.45
CA TRP A 287 1.84 23.46 -6.57
C TRP A 287 1.29 23.20 -7.97
N ALA A 288 0.35 22.28 -8.08
CA ALA A 288 -0.09 21.73 -9.37
C ALA A 288 -1.59 21.44 -9.42
N TRP A 289 -2.12 21.40 -10.65
CA TRP A 289 -3.42 20.81 -10.91
C TRP A 289 -3.35 19.31 -10.70
N ASN A 290 -4.46 18.72 -10.28
CA ASN A 290 -4.50 17.31 -9.93
C ASN A 290 -5.92 16.77 -9.94
N GLN A 291 -6.01 15.45 -9.84
CA GLN A 291 -7.23 14.73 -9.60
C GLN A 291 -6.95 13.53 -8.69
N ALA A 292 -7.69 13.40 -7.59
CA ALA A 292 -7.74 12.16 -6.83
C ALA A 292 -8.60 11.14 -7.58
N LEU A 293 -8.08 9.93 -7.75
CA LEU A 293 -8.72 8.83 -8.46
C LEU A 293 -8.89 7.65 -7.49
N TRP A 294 -10.06 7.02 -7.49
CA TRP A 294 -10.31 5.83 -6.66
C TRP A 294 -11.34 4.91 -7.29
N ASP A 295 -11.26 3.63 -6.95
CA ASP A 295 -12.35 2.69 -7.23
C ASP A 295 -13.53 2.96 -6.29
N ALA A 296 -14.77 2.78 -6.76
CA ALA A 296 -15.93 2.83 -5.87
C ALA A 296 -15.94 1.62 -4.92
N PRO A 297 -16.36 1.77 -3.64
CA PRO A 297 -16.38 0.66 -2.69
C PRO A 297 -17.29 -0.50 -3.15
N SER A 298 -18.30 -0.23 -3.99
CA SER A 298 -19.18 -1.26 -4.56
C SER A 298 -18.50 -2.13 -5.63
N LYS A 299 -17.29 -1.80 -6.11
CA LYS A 299 -16.51 -2.64 -7.04
C LYS A 299 -16.37 -4.08 -6.56
N VAL A 300 -16.13 -4.26 -5.25
CA VAL A 300 -15.94 -5.60 -4.65
C VAL A 300 -17.23 -6.43 -4.57
N LEU A 301 -18.40 -5.84 -4.86
CA LEU A 301 -19.69 -6.54 -4.89
C LEU A 301 -20.02 -7.12 -6.27
N ALA A 302 -19.22 -6.82 -7.30
CA ALA A 302 -19.47 -7.33 -8.64
C ALA A 302 -19.47 -8.86 -8.64
N LYS A 303 -20.49 -9.49 -9.26
CA LYS A 303 -20.56 -10.96 -9.38
C LYS A 303 -19.63 -11.50 -10.47
N ALA A 304 -19.33 -10.67 -11.46
CA ALA A 304 -18.42 -10.94 -12.56
C ALA A 304 -17.40 -9.79 -12.63
N ASP A 305 -17.06 -9.35 -13.84
CA ASP A 305 -16.26 -8.14 -14.03
C ASP A 305 -17.03 -6.91 -13.52
N PRO A 306 -16.33 -6.00 -12.82
CA PRO A 306 -16.94 -4.77 -12.32
C PRO A 306 -17.36 -3.84 -13.47
N ASP A 307 -18.40 -3.05 -13.23
CA ASP A 307 -18.80 -1.96 -14.14
C ASP A 307 -17.63 -0.97 -14.29
N PRO A 308 -17.18 -0.66 -15.53
CA PRO A 308 -16.06 0.25 -15.77
C PRO A 308 -16.19 1.60 -15.05
N ARG A 309 -17.41 2.10 -14.85
CA ARG A 309 -17.65 3.38 -14.15
C ARG A 309 -17.23 3.37 -12.67
N LEU A 310 -17.04 2.18 -12.10
CA LEU A 310 -16.58 2.00 -10.72
C LEU A 310 -15.04 1.96 -10.63
N LEU A 311 -14.34 2.00 -11.77
CA LEU A 311 -12.91 1.70 -11.84
C LEU A 311 -12.05 2.95 -11.84
N LEU A 312 -10.97 2.92 -11.05
CA LEU A 312 -9.88 3.88 -11.13
C LEU A 312 -9.28 3.89 -12.54
N THR A 313 -9.11 2.73 -13.16
CA THR A 313 -8.52 2.61 -14.50
C THR A 313 -9.34 3.27 -15.59
N THR A 314 -10.67 3.33 -15.45
CA THR A 314 -11.52 4.08 -16.41
C THR A 314 -11.32 5.58 -16.27
N GLN A 315 -11.03 6.07 -15.05
CA GLN A 315 -10.71 7.48 -14.82
C GLN A 315 -9.28 7.82 -15.31
N LEU A 316 -8.36 6.86 -15.26
CA LEU A 316 -6.97 7.01 -15.73
C LEU A 316 -6.82 6.82 -17.26
N ALA A 317 -7.79 6.16 -17.91
CA ALA A 317 -7.75 5.81 -19.33
C ALA A 317 -7.44 6.99 -20.26
N PRO A 318 -8.03 8.19 -20.08
CA PRO A 318 -7.73 9.34 -20.94
C PRO A 318 -6.24 9.71 -20.98
N GLU A 319 -5.54 9.57 -19.84
CA GLU A 319 -4.10 9.87 -19.77
C GLU A 319 -3.26 8.79 -20.45
N LEU A 320 -3.65 7.52 -20.33
CA LEU A 320 -3.00 6.41 -21.03
C LEU A 320 -3.19 6.52 -22.55
N GLU A 321 -4.42 6.75 -23.00
CA GLU A 321 -4.74 6.90 -24.43
C GLU A 321 -4.05 8.12 -25.06
N GLY A 322 -3.86 9.18 -24.25
CA GLY A 322 -3.27 10.45 -24.63
C GLY A 322 -1.74 10.48 -24.71
N VAL A 323 -1.02 9.41 -24.31
CA VAL A 323 0.46 9.41 -24.38
C VAL A 323 0.96 9.39 -25.82
N ASN A 324 1.88 10.31 -26.13
CA ASN A 324 2.46 10.46 -27.48
C ASN A 324 4.00 10.36 -27.55
N HIS A 325 4.71 10.48 -26.44
CA HIS A 325 6.19 10.59 -26.42
C HIS A 325 6.85 9.60 -25.47
N GLU A 326 6.44 9.54 -24.21
CA GLU A 326 7.06 8.67 -23.19
C GLU A 326 6.01 8.14 -22.21
N LEU A 327 6.01 6.81 -22.02
CA LEU A 327 5.31 6.16 -20.91
C LEU A 327 6.33 5.42 -20.06
N MET A 328 6.43 5.81 -18.80
CA MET A 328 7.25 5.09 -17.82
C MET A 328 6.36 4.58 -16.69
N MET A 329 6.46 3.29 -16.41
CA MET A 329 5.64 2.61 -15.42
C MET A 329 6.51 1.96 -14.36
N ILE A 330 6.17 2.19 -13.10
CA ILE A 330 6.75 1.51 -11.94
C ILE A 330 5.62 0.70 -11.32
N SER A 331 5.77 -0.62 -11.24
CA SER A 331 4.77 -1.47 -10.62
C SER A 331 5.45 -2.66 -9.95
N ALA A 332 5.21 -2.83 -8.66
CA ALA A 332 5.71 -3.99 -7.90
C ALA A 332 5.29 -5.33 -8.50
N TYR A 333 4.08 -5.35 -9.05
CA TYR A 333 3.42 -6.47 -9.71
C TYR A 333 2.92 -6.00 -11.07
N PHE A 334 3.26 -6.73 -12.12
CA PHE A 334 2.91 -6.34 -13.48
C PHE A 334 2.45 -7.56 -14.26
N VAL A 335 1.16 -7.63 -14.56
CA VAL A 335 0.56 -8.69 -15.38
C VAL A 335 -0.37 -7.97 -16.37
N PRO A 336 0.09 -7.66 -17.58
CA PRO A 336 -0.66 -6.74 -18.45
C PRO A 336 -1.95 -7.36 -18.99
N GLY A 337 -2.06 -8.69 -19.01
CA GLY A 337 -3.10 -9.39 -19.75
C GLY A 337 -3.04 -9.07 -21.25
N GLN A 338 -4.00 -9.61 -22.02
CA GLN A 338 -4.10 -9.30 -23.44
C GLN A 338 -4.39 -7.82 -23.72
N PRO A 339 -5.32 -7.14 -23.01
CA PRO A 339 -5.59 -5.72 -23.28
C PRO A 339 -4.37 -4.83 -23.01
N GLY A 340 -3.65 -5.06 -21.90
CA GLY A 340 -2.45 -4.31 -21.57
C GLY A 340 -1.30 -4.60 -22.54
N LEU A 341 -1.13 -5.85 -22.97
CA LEU A 341 -0.12 -6.21 -23.98
C LEU A 341 -0.37 -5.45 -25.29
N VAL A 342 -1.60 -5.50 -25.81
CA VAL A 342 -1.98 -4.81 -27.05
C VAL A 342 -1.78 -3.30 -26.93
N TYR A 343 -2.16 -2.71 -25.79
CA TYR A 343 -1.95 -1.29 -25.54
C TYR A 343 -0.46 -0.92 -25.53
N LEU A 344 0.37 -1.62 -24.76
CA LEU A 344 1.79 -1.28 -24.59
C LEU A 344 2.59 -1.50 -25.87
N THR A 345 2.36 -2.61 -26.57
CA THR A 345 2.99 -2.90 -27.86
C THR A 345 2.53 -1.91 -28.93
N GLY A 346 1.23 -1.59 -28.99
CA GLY A 346 0.70 -0.60 -29.93
C GLY A 346 1.26 0.81 -29.71
N ARG A 347 1.50 1.22 -28.46
CA ARG A 347 2.17 2.50 -28.17
C ARG A 347 3.64 2.49 -28.60
N ALA A 348 4.35 1.41 -28.32
CA ALA A 348 5.74 1.26 -28.73
C ALA A 348 5.89 1.25 -30.27
N ASP A 349 5.01 0.55 -30.98
CA ASP A 349 4.94 0.52 -32.45
C ASP A 349 4.63 1.91 -33.04
N ALA A 350 3.85 2.72 -32.32
CA ALA A 350 3.56 4.11 -32.68
C ALA A 350 4.72 5.08 -32.38
N GLY A 351 5.85 4.59 -31.87
CA GLY A 351 7.05 5.39 -31.58
C GLY A 351 7.10 6.00 -30.18
N VAL A 352 6.17 5.67 -29.29
CA VAL A 352 6.21 6.09 -27.88
C VAL A 352 7.33 5.32 -27.16
N SER A 353 8.17 6.01 -26.40
CA SER A 353 9.17 5.35 -25.55
C SER A 353 8.49 4.74 -24.32
N VAL A 354 8.24 3.43 -24.35
CA VAL A 354 7.63 2.69 -23.25
C VAL A 354 8.71 2.00 -22.39
N SER A 355 8.73 2.27 -21.09
CA SER A 355 9.62 1.59 -20.13
C SER A 355 8.89 1.14 -18.86
N LEU A 356 9.26 -0.03 -18.37
CA LEU A 356 8.68 -0.66 -17.18
C LEU A 356 9.77 -1.03 -16.18
N LEU A 357 9.58 -0.62 -14.93
CA LEU A 357 10.33 -1.10 -13.76
C LEU A 357 9.42 -1.99 -12.90
N THR A 358 9.80 -3.26 -12.73
CA THR A 358 9.09 -4.25 -11.91
C THR A 358 10.09 -5.08 -11.11
N ASN A 359 9.63 -5.97 -10.23
CA ASN A 359 10.51 -6.90 -9.52
C ASN A 359 11.04 -8.01 -10.42
N SER A 360 12.30 -8.41 -10.21
CA SER A 360 12.81 -9.69 -10.72
C SER A 360 12.26 -10.88 -9.92
N LEU A 361 12.39 -12.10 -10.46
CA LEU A 361 11.96 -13.32 -9.77
C LEU A 361 12.70 -13.55 -8.46
N GLU A 362 13.93 -13.06 -8.29
CA GLU A 362 14.70 -13.18 -7.05
C GLU A 362 14.36 -12.12 -5.99
N ALA A 363 13.81 -10.97 -6.42
CA ALA A 363 13.41 -9.87 -5.54
C ALA A 363 11.96 -10.01 -5.08
N THR A 364 11.05 -10.41 -5.98
CA THR A 364 9.61 -10.47 -5.69
C THR A 364 9.28 -11.30 -4.46
N ASP A 365 8.32 -10.85 -3.66
CA ASP A 365 7.75 -11.58 -2.54
C ASP A 365 6.61 -12.52 -2.99
N VAL A 366 6.09 -12.34 -4.21
CA VAL A 366 5.00 -13.15 -4.79
C VAL A 366 5.41 -13.77 -6.13
N PRO A 367 6.17 -14.90 -6.13
CA PRO A 367 6.64 -15.55 -7.37
C PRO A 367 5.54 -15.93 -8.36
N ALA A 368 4.31 -16.17 -7.88
CA ALA A 368 3.18 -16.50 -8.74
C ALA A 368 2.82 -15.35 -9.69
N VAL A 369 2.82 -14.11 -9.20
CA VAL A 369 2.57 -12.91 -10.02
C VAL A 369 3.66 -12.74 -11.08
N HIS A 370 4.92 -12.99 -10.72
CA HIS A 370 6.02 -13.01 -11.70
C HIS A 370 5.83 -14.09 -12.77
N GLY A 371 5.23 -15.22 -12.42
CA GLY A 371 4.80 -16.25 -13.38
C GLY A 371 3.70 -15.78 -14.33
N GLY A 372 2.80 -14.89 -13.89
CA GLY A 372 1.81 -14.23 -14.75
C GLY A 372 2.42 -13.22 -15.72
N TYR A 373 3.47 -12.52 -15.28
CA TYR A 373 4.26 -11.57 -16.08
C TYR A 373 5.12 -12.26 -17.16
N ALA A 374 5.85 -13.30 -16.76
CA ALA A 374 6.93 -13.90 -17.53
C ALA A 374 6.61 -14.18 -19.02
N PRO A 375 5.43 -14.72 -19.38
CA PRO A 375 5.08 -15.02 -20.76
C PRO A 375 5.02 -13.79 -21.67
N TYR A 376 4.78 -12.59 -21.12
CA TYR A 376 4.61 -11.36 -21.87
C TYR A 376 5.94 -10.69 -22.27
N ARG A 377 7.05 -11.03 -21.61
CA ARG A 377 8.35 -10.37 -21.82
C ARG A 377 8.78 -10.36 -23.28
N LYS A 378 8.72 -11.52 -23.93
CA LYS A 378 9.23 -11.67 -25.30
C LYS A 378 8.50 -10.75 -26.26
N ALA A 379 7.16 -10.77 -26.24
CA ALA A 379 6.34 -9.91 -27.10
C ALA A 379 6.56 -8.42 -26.81
N LEU A 380 6.63 -8.03 -25.54
CA LEU A 380 6.93 -6.64 -25.17
C LEU A 380 8.28 -6.17 -25.74
N LEU A 381 9.32 -7.01 -25.60
CA LEU A 381 10.67 -6.70 -26.10
C LEU A 381 10.73 -6.68 -27.63
N GLU A 382 10.01 -7.56 -28.33
CA GLU A 382 9.93 -7.59 -29.80
C GLU A 382 9.38 -6.28 -30.38
N HIS A 383 8.46 -5.65 -29.67
CA HIS A 383 7.86 -4.36 -30.02
C HIS A 383 8.62 -3.15 -29.44
N GLY A 384 9.79 -3.35 -28.82
CA GLY A 384 10.66 -2.25 -28.36
C GLY A 384 10.33 -1.68 -26.98
N VAL A 385 9.44 -2.31 -26.21
CA VAL A 385 9.21 -1.95 -24.80
C VAL A 385 10.46 -2.27 -23.98
N LYS A 386 10.92 -1.33 -23.16
CA LYS A 386 12.10 -1.52 -22.29
C LYS A 386 11.68 -2.10 -20.94
N LEU A 387 12.26 -3.24 -20.56
CA LEU A 387 11.92 -3.95 -19.34
C LEU A 387 13.10 -3.96 -18.35
N TYR A 388 12.86 -3.44 -17.15
CA TYR A 388 13.83 -3.42 -16.06
C TYR A 388 13.26 -4.19 -14.87
N GLU A 389 13.99 -5.21 -14.43
CA GLU A 389 13.60 -6.10 -13.34
C GLU A 389 14.53 -5.86 -12.14
N LEU A 390 14.02 -5.21 -11.10
CA LEU A 390 14.77 -4.85 -9.89
C LEU A 390 15.35 -6.10 -9.24
N ARG A 391 16.67 -6.08 -9.01
CA ARG A 391 17.42 -7.18 -8.39
C ARG A 391 17.19 -7.19 -6.88
N ARG A 392 17.44 -8.33 -6.26
CA ARG A 392 17.47 -8.40 -4.79
C ARG A 392 18.75 -7.73 -4.30
N GLN A 393 18.65 -6.54 -3.71
CA GLN A 393 19.83 -5.83 -3.19
C GLN A 393 20.17 -6.30 -1.77
N PRO A 394 21.41 -6.72 -1.46
CA PRO A 394 21.85 -6.98 -0.09
C PRO A 394 22.00 -5.65 0.68
N GLY A 395 21.42 -5.56 1.89
CA GLY A 395 21.29 -4.31 2.61
C GLY A 395 22.59 -3.69 3.14
N ASP A 396 22.64 -2.35 3.09
CA ASP A 396 23.65 -1.49 3.74
C ASP A 396 23.25 -1.23 5.22
N PRO A 397 24.13 -1.42 6.21
CA PRO A 397 23.86 -1.08 7.61
C PRO A 397 23.66 0.43 7.90
N SER A 398 23.89 1.32 6.93
CA SER A 398 23.99 2.77 7.15
C SER A 398 22.97 3.64 6.38
N GLY A 399 21.69 3.27 6.46
CA GLY A 399 20.57 4.22 6.41
C GLY A 399 19.88 4.43 5.05
N GLY A 400 18.63 3.95 4.97
CA GLY A 400 17.65 4.31 3.95
C GLY A 400 17.69 3.46 2.68
N SER A 401 16.56 2.87 2.26
CA SER A 401 16.40 2.21 0.94
C SER A 401 16.41 3.17 -0.26
N GLY A 402 16.95 4.39 -0.10
CA GLY A 402 17.08 5.38 -1.17
C GLY A 402 18.34 5.14 -2.02
N PRO A 403 18.37 5.56 -3.29
CA PRO A 403 19.57 5.46 -4.12
C PRO A 403 20.66 6.42 -3.61
N HIS A 404 21.81 5.87 -3.23
CA HIS A 404 22.95 6.62 -2.70
C HIS A 404 24.24 6.30 -3.47
N LEU A 405 24.85 7.34 -4.06
CA LEU A 405 25.95 7.26 -5.03
C LEU A 405 27.37 7.24 -4.44
N PHE A 406 27.56 7.23 -3.12
CA PHE A 406 28.92 7.22 -2.54
C PHE A 406 28.98 6.54 -1.15
N ARG A 407 29.36 5.25 -1.10
CA ARG A 407 30.20 4.65 -0.02
C ARG A 407 30.57 3.19 -0.30
N ARG A 408 31.77 2.82 0.15
CA ARG A 408 32.38 1.47 0.05
C ARG A 408 32.48 0.90 1.46
N GLY A 409 31.91 -0.28 1.73
CA GLY A 409 32.38 -1.18 2.81
C GLY A 409 31.35 -1.88 3.71
N THR A 410 31.40 -3.22 3.64
CA THR A 410 31.07 -4.29 4.62
C THR A 410 29.65 -4.53 5.14
N PHE A 411 29.27 -5.82 5.00
CA PHE A 411 27.93 -6.41 4.95
C PHE A 411 27.34 -6.80 6.31
N ARG A 412 26.09 -6.36 6.54
CA ARG A 412 24.97 -7.10 7.15
C ARG A 412 23.74 -6.19 7.17
N GLY A 413 22.85 -6.35 6.20
CA GLY A 413 21.59 -5.62 6.11
C GLY A 413 20.51 -6.41 5.38
N SER A 414 19.27 -6.01 5.56
CA SER A 414 18.06 -6.59 4.97
C SER A 414 18.04 -6.48 3.45
N ASP A 415 17.50 -7.49 2.78
CA ASP A 415 17.25 -7.44 1.34
C ASP A 415 16.20 -6.37 0.97
N SER A 416 16.13 -5.94 -0.30
CA SER A 416 15.08 -5.02 -0.77
C SER A 416 14.22 -5.56 -1.91
N SER A 417 12.95 -5.14 -1.94
CA SER A 417 11.96 -5.44 -3.00
C SER A 417 11.18 -4.19 -3.40
N LEU A 418 10.83 -4.05 -4.68
CA LEU A 418 10.03 -2.92 -5.17
C LEU A 418 8.59 -3.05 -4.68
N HIS A 419 8.06 -1.99 -4.09
CA HIS A 419 6.64 -1.88 -3.75
C HIS A 419 5.98 -0.59 -4.27
N SER A 420 6.73 0.24 -4.98
CA SER A 420 6.24 1.47 -5.62
C SER A 420 5.18 1.19 -6.70
N LYS A 421 4.19 2.09 -6.82
CA LYS A 421 3.27 2.15 -7.96
C LYS A 421 3.16 3.58 -8.49
N ALA A 422 3.71 3.82 -9.66
CA ALA A 422 3.68 5.12 -10.29
C ALA A 422 3.69 5.03 -11.81
N MET A 423 3.17 6.06 -12.47
CA MET A 423 3.25 6.22 -13.93
C MET A 423 3.66 7.65 -14.27
N ILE A 424 4.42 7.82 -15.35
CA ILE A 424 4.81 9.10 -15.92
C ILE A 424 4.31 9.15 -17.35
N PHE A 425 3.61 10.23 -17.69
CA PHE A 425 2.99 10.46 -19.00
C PHE A 425 3.65 11.68 -19.65
N ASP A 426 4.34 11.47 -20.77
CA ASP A 426 4.96 12.50 -21.61
C ASP A 426 5.88 13.50 -20.89
N ARG A 427 6.36 13.13 -19.69
CA ARG A 427 7.13 14.01 -18.79
C ARG A 427 6.35 15.26 -18.32
N GLU A 428 5.03 15.23 -18.45
CA GLU A 428 4.14 16.32 -18.07
C GLU A 428 3.32 15.97 -16.82
N LYS A 429 2.84 14.72 -16.75
CA LYS A 429 1.99 14.25 -15.66
C LYS A 429 2.58 13.03 -14.98
N SER A 430 2.24 12.86 -13.70
CA SER A 430 2.53 11.63 -12.97
C SER A 430 1.34 11.16 -12.16
N PHE A 431 1.19 9.84 -12.07
CA PHE A 431 0.23 9.18 -11.19
C PHE A 431 0.99 8.45 -10.10
N ILE A 432 0.61 8.64 -8.83
CA ILE A 432 1.13 7.91 -7.67
C ILE A 432 -0.04 7.38 -6.85
N GLY A 433 0.01 6.12 -6.45
CA GLY A 433 -1.07 5.50 -5.69
C GLY A 433 -0.82 4.06 -5.29
N SER A 434 -1.89 3.32 -5.07
CA SER A 434 -1.84 1.92 -4.65
C SER A 434 -1.99 0.90 -5.80
N PHE A 435 -2.40 1.37 -6.99
CA PHE A 435 -2.75 0.54 -8.16
C PHE A 435 -1.53 -0.17 -8.77
N ASN A 436 -1.48 -1.50 -8.72
CA ASN A 436 -0.56 -2.28 -9.56
C ASN A 436 -1.17 -2.52 -10.94
N PHE A 437 -0.33 -2.65 -11.97
CA PHE A 437 -0.80 -2.97 -13.31
C PHE A 437 -0.98 -4.48 -13.50
N ASP A 438 -1.98 -5.05 -12.81
CA ASP A 438 -2.35 -6.46 -12.85
C ASP A 438 -3.89 -6.67 -12.83
N PRO A 439 -4.40 -7.85 -13.26
CA PRO A 439 -5.83 -8.14 -13.27
C PRO A 439 -6.46 -8.04 -11.89
N ARG A 440 -5.73 -8.39 -10.83
CA ARG A 440 -6.22 -8.29 -9.45
C ARG A 440 -6.56 -6.85 -9.04
N SER A 441 -5.70 -5.89 -9.33
CA SER A 441 -5.91 -4.46 -9.04
C SER A 441 -7.01 -3.88 -9.93
N VAL A 442 -7.06 -4.29 -11.20
CA VAL A 442 -8.09 -3.85 -12.14
C VAL A 442 -9.48 -4.37 -11.75
N LEU A 443 -9.62 -5.65 -11.44
CA LEU A 443 -10.93 -6.31 -11.34
C LEU A 443 -11.40 -6.55 -9.90
N TRP A 444 -10.50 -6.85 -8.97
CA TRP A 444 -10.87 -7.44 -7.68
C TRP A 444 -10.61 -6.54 -6.48
N ASN A 445 -9.48 -5.83 -6.47
CA ASN A 445 -9.13 -4.93 -5.40
C ASN A 445 -9.67 -3.53 -5.67
N THR A 446 -9.85 -2.75 -4.61
CA THR A 446 -10.03 -1.30 -4.74
C THR A 446 -8.72 -0.57 -4.53
N GLU A 447 -8.53 0.50 -5.29
CA GLU A 447 -7.31 1.30 -5.32
C GLU A 447 -7.62 2.79 -5.15
N VAL A 448 -6.59 3.56 -4.78
CA VAL A 448 -6.62 5.02 -4.71
C VAL A 448 -5.29 5.57 -5.22
N GLY A 449 -5.32 6.74 -5.84
CA GLY A 449 -4.13 7.46 -6.23
C GLY A 449 -4.43 8.90 -6.60
N VAL A 450 -3.41 9.63 -6.97
CA VAL A 450 -3.52 11.02 -7.41
C VAL A 450 -2.75 11.18 -8.71
N LEU A 451 -3.44 11.73 -9.71
CA LEU A 451 -2.85 12.22 -10.94
C LEU A 451 -2.46 13.69 -10.73
N VAL A 452 -1.22 14.04 -11.03
CA VAL A 452 -0.70 15.41 -10.88
C VAL A 452 -0.19 15.91 -12.22
N ASP A 453 -0.63 17.10 -12.61
CA ASP A 453 -0.22 17.81 -13.82
C ASP A 453 0.88 18.82 -13.47
N SER A 454 2.13 18.34 -13.57
CA SER A 454 3.33 19.10 -13.25
C SER A 454 4.57 18.44 -13.87
N PRO A 455 5.17 19.07 -14.90
CA PRO A 455 6.42 18.59 -15.48
C PRO A 455 7.54 18.46 -14.44
N GLU A 456 7.59 19.36 -13.46
CA GLU A 456 8.58 19.31 -12.37
C GLU A 456 8.42 18.05 -11.51
N LEU A 457 7.19 17.73 -11.09
CA LEU A 457 6.94 16.52 -10.30
C LEU A 457 7.13 15.27 -11.15
N ALA A 458 6.69 15.28 -12.42
CA ALA A 458 6.88 14.18 -13.36
C ALA A 458 8.37 13.85 -13.53
N GLU A 459 9.23 14.86 -13.67
CA GLU A 459 10.68 14.67 -13.73
C GLU A 459 11.26 14.10 -12.43
N HIS A 460 10.77 14.51 -11.26
CA HIS A 460 11.20 13.91 -9.99
C HIS A 460 10.86 12.42 -9.90
N VAL A 461 9.63 12.01 -10.28
CA VAL A 461 9.23 10.59 -10.30
C VAL A 461 10.04 9.82 -11.34
N ARG A 462 10.24 10.40 -12.53
CA ARG A 462 11.05 9.83 -13.61
C ARG A 462 12.50 9.61 -13.18
N ASN A 463 13.11 10.55 -12.45
CA ASN A 463 14.46 10.39 -11.94
C ASN A 463 14.58 9.24 -10.93
N LEU A 464 13.58 9.06 -10.06
CA LEU A 464 13.53 7.90 -9.15
C LEU A 464 13.41 6.58 -9.93
N ALA A 465 12.59 6.55 -10.98
CA ALA A 465 12.46 5.39 -11.84
C ALA A 465 13.78 5.06 -12.56
N LEU A 466 14.43 6.06 -13.16
CA LEU A 466 15.74 5.89 -13.81
C LEU A 466 16.82 5.40 -12.85
N GLN A 467 16.80 5.88 -11.60
CA GLN A 467 17.69 5.36 -10.55
C GLN A 467 17.41 3.88 -10.27
N GLY A 468 16.14 3.49 -10.12
CA GLY A 468 15.76 2.08 -9.96
C GLY A 468 16.13 1.20 -11.16
N MET A 469 16.09 1.76 -12.37
CA MET A 469 16.46 1.09 -13.63
C MET A 469 17.98 1.01 -13.87
N ALA A 470 18.80 1.63 -13.00
CA ALA A 470 20.25 1.64 -13.19
C ALA A 470 20.82 0.20 -13.22
N PRO A 471 21.82 -0.09 -14.08
CA PRO A 471 22.37 -1.44 -14.24
C PRO A 471 22.84 -2.15 -12.95
N PRO A 472 23.36 -1.45 -11.91
CA PRO A 472 23.67 -2.10 -10.64
C PRO A 472 22.43 -2.56 -9.86
N LEU A 473 21.28 -1.90 -10.05
CA LEU A 473 20.07 -2.13 -9.27
C LEU A 473 19.06 -3.05 -9.95
N SER A 474 19.05 -3.08 -11.29
CA SER A 474 18.09 -3.81 -12.10
C SER A 474 18.76 -4.66 -13.17
N TYR A 475 18.12 -5.78 -13.50
CA TYR A 475 18.36 -6.49 -14.74
C TYR A 475 17.59 -5.80 -15.88
N GLU A 476 18.29 -5.35 -16.92
CA GLU A 476 17.65 -4.96 -18.17
C GLU A 476 17.40 -6.23 -19.00
N ALA A 477 16.13 -6.61 -19.16
CA ALA A 477 15.77 -7.73 -20.00
C ALA A 477 15.86 -7.33 -21.48
N LYS A 478 16.54 -8.14 -22.30
CA LYS A 478 16.76 -7.90 -23.74
C LYS A 478 16.50 -9.15 -24.55
N LEU A 479 16.29 -8.97 -25.85
CA LEU A 479 16.34 -10.06 -26.82
C LEU A 479 17.73 -10.14 -27.44
N GLN A 480 18.32 -11.33 -27.38
CA GLN A 480 19.55 -11.68 -28.08
C GLN A 480 19.32 -13.03 -28.77
N ASP A 481 19.48 -13.07 -30.10
CA ASP A 481 19.25 -14.26 -30.93
C ASP A 481 17.86 -14.90 -30.71
N GLY A 482 16.83 -14.06 -30.49
CA GLY A 482 15.45 -14.49 -30.24
C GLY A 482 15.19 -15.07 -28.84
N GLN A 483 16.18 -15.04 -27.95
CA GLN A 483 16.07 -15.45 -26.55
C GLN A 483 16.13 -14.25 -25.61
N VAL A 484 15.42 -14.33 -24.48
CA VAL A 484 15.49 -13.31 -23.45
C VAL A 484 16.78 -13.50 -22.64
N VAL A 485 17.55 -12.43 -22.50
CA VAL A 485 18.75 -12.33 -21.65
C VAL A 485 18.60 -11.17 -20.68
N TRP A 486 19.34 -11.22 -19.57
CA TRP A 486 19.30 -10.21 -18.51
C TRP A 486 20.67 -9.54 -18.40
N VAL A 487 20.75 -8.25 -18.67
CA VAL A 487 21.98 -7.47 -18.58
C VAL A 487 21.99 -6.71 -17.26
N THR A 488 23.09 -6.79 -16.52
CA THR A 488 23.27 -6.09 -15.24
C THR A 488 24.73 -5.69 -15.05
N GLU A 489 25.00 -4.84 -14.07
CA GLU A 489 26.35 -4.44 -13.68
C GLU A 489 26.70 -4.95 -12.28
N ASP A 490 27.88 -5.55 -12.13
CA ASP A 490 28.50 -5.82 -10.82
C ASP A 490 29.92 -5.25 -10.81
N ASN A 491 30.27 -4.50 -9.75
CA ASN A 491 31.60 -3.88 -9.59
C ASN A 491 32.07 -3.05 -10.81
N GLY A 492 31.15 -2.36 -11.48
CA GLY A 492 31.46 -1.56 -12.68
C GLY A 492 31.65 -2.38 -13.96
N GLN A 493 31.35 -3.68 -13.94
CA GLN A 493 31.42 -4.55 -15.12
C GLN A 493 30.05 -5.08 -15.49
N LEU A 494 29.64 -4.79 -16.73
CA LEU A 494 28.44 -5.37 -17.32
C LEU A 494 28.64 -6.85 -17.61
N HIS A 495 27.62 -7.64 -17.29
CA HIS A 495 27.55 -9.03 -17.70
C HIS A 495 26.12 -9.42 -18.06
N THR A 496 26.01 -10.45 -18.89
CA THR A 496 24.74 -10.94 -19.44
C THR A 496 24.45 -12.33 -18.90
N LEU A 497 23.27 -12.48 -18.30
CA LEU A 497 22.76 -13.76 -17.84
C LEU A 497 21.82 -14.33 -18.90
N THR A 498 22.05 -15.59 -19.27
CA THR A 498 21.18 -16.34 -20.21
C THR A 498 20.10 -17.15 -19.50
N ARG A 499 20.09 -17.11 -18.16
CA ARG A 499 19.10 -17.78 -17.32
C ARG A 499 18.51 -16.78 -16.33
N GLU A 500 17.19 -16.81 -16.22
CA GLU A 500 16.44 -15.93 -15.31
C GLU A 500 16.97 -16.03 -13.87
N PRO A 501 17.37 -14.91 -13.23
CA PRO A 501 17.81 -14.89 -11.84
C PRO A 501 16.72 -15.36 -10.87
N GLY A 502 17.07 -16.23 -9.92
CA GLY A 502 16.12 -16.79 -8.95
C GLY A 502 16.37 -18.26 -8.57
N SER A 503 15.92 -18.64 -7.37
CA SER A 503 16.05 -20.01 -6.87
C SER A 503 15.19 -21.00 -7.65
N TRP A 504 15.58 -22.29 -7.64
CA TRP A 504 14.79 -23.34 -8.28
C TRP A 504 13.34 -23.38 -7.78
N TRP A 505 13.12 -23.23 -6.46
CA TRP A 505 11.79 -23.21 -5.86
C TRP A 505 10.94 -22.03 -6.35
N ARG A 506 11.53 -20.83 -6.47
CA ARG A 506 10.84 -19.66 -7.01
C ARG A 506 10.45 -19.84 -8.47
N ARG A 507 11.35 -20.40 -9.29
CA ARG A 507 11.05 -20.75 -10.70
C ARG A 507 9.92 -21.78 -10.80
N PHE A 508 9.91 -22.79 -9.94
CA PHE A 508 8.82 -23.78 -9.89
C PHE A 508 7.47 -23.13 -9.55
N ASN A 509 7.42 -22.25 -8.53
CA ASN A 509 6.18 -21.55 -8.16
C ASN A 509 5.66 -20.64 -9.30
N ALA A 510 6.56 -19.90 -9.94
CA ALA A 510 6.22 -19.07 -11.09
C ALA A 510 5.64 -19.93 -12.23
N TRP A 511 6.34 -21.01 -12.61
CA TRP A 511 5.88 -21.94 -13.64
C TRP A 511 4.53 -22.61 -13.32
N PHE A 512 4.32 -23.02 -12.07
CA PHE A 512 3.08 -23.64 -11.64
C PHE A 512 1.89 -22.67 -11.76
N ALA A 513 2.07 -21.42 -11.34
CA ALA A 513 1.03 -20.40 -11.45
C ALA A 513 0.63 -20.13 -12.92
N THR A 514 1.60 -20.05 -13.82
CA THR A 514 1.36 -19.92 -15.27
C THR A 514 0.63 -21.14 -15.82
N SER A 515 1.07 -22.35 -15.45
CA SER A 515 0.54 -23.61 -15.98
C SER A 515 -0.91 -23.88 -15.55
N VAL A 516 -1.29 -23.39 -14.38
CA VAL A 516 -2.67 -23.51 -13.85
C VAL A 516 -3.58 -22.37 -14.33
N GLY A 517 -3.03 -21.36 -15.04
CA GLY A 517 -3.82 -20.26 -15.59
C GLY A 517 -4.35 -19.29 -14.53
N LEU A 518 -3.58 -19.07 -13.45
CA LEU A 518 -3.98 -18.19 -12.34
C LEU A 518 -3.92 -16.68 -12.69
N GLU A 519 -3.55 -16.33 -13.92
CA GLU A 519 -3.30 -14.96 -14.37
C GLU A 519 -4.41 -13.97 -13.99
N ARG A 520 -5.68 -14.34 -14.15
CA ARG A 520 -6.81 -13.45 -13.83
C ARG A 520 -6.99 -13.21 -12.33
N MET A 521 -6.44 -14.07 -11.47
CA MET A 521 -6.53 -13.96 -10.00
C MET A 521 -5.30 -13.27 -9.38
N LEU A 522 -4.20 -13.23 -10.13
CA LEU A 522 -2.94 -12.56 -9.81
C LEU A 522 -3.04 -11.07 -10.12
#